data_AF-A0A0H3C5W5-F1
#
_entry.id   AF-A0A0H3C5W5-F1
#
_cell.length_a   1.000
_cell.length_b   1.000
_cell.length_c   1.000
_cell.angle_alpha   90.00
_cell.angle_beta   90.00
_cell.angle_gamma   90.00
#
_symmetry.space_group_name_H-M   'P 1'
#
loop_
_entity.id
_entity.type
_entity.pdbx_description
1 polymer ?
#
loop_
_entity_poly.entity_id
_entity_poly.type
_entity_poly.pdbx_seq_one_letter_code
_entity_poly.pdbx_strand_id
1 'polypeptide(L)'
;MKYPIAIAAGIAGSFFVAQAASAGGGFEDQMARCLQQHANTRDAAQVMLECNADGGKLSDCKVVDNSASGKGFDKAAMCIAEKLPMGAKTGTVKVPFRFPGGA
;
A
#
# COMPACT_ATOMS: atom_id res chain seq x y z
N MET A 1 -17.33 26.22 -57.50
CA MET A 1 -16.12 25.40 -57.74
C MET A 1 -15.03 25.83 -56.77
N LYS A 2 -14.17 24.88 -56.39
CA LYS A 2 -12.90 24.99 -55.63
C LYS A 2 -12.98 24.72 -54.11
N TYR A 3 -12.81 23.45 -53.76
CA TYR A 3 -12.36 22.97 -52.45
C TYR A 3 -10.91 23.39 -52.20
N PRO A 4 -10.54 23.64 -50.93
CA PRO A 4 -9.29 23.10 -50.42
C PRO A 4 -9.56 22.24 -49.18
N ILE A 5 -9.49 20.93 -49.41
CA ILE A 5 -9.17 19.94 -48.39
C ILE A 5 -7.69 20.15 -48.04
N ALA A 6 -7.41 20.33 -46.75
CA ALA A 6 -6.18 19.97 -46.03
C ALA A 6 -5.99 20.99 -44.91
N ILE A 7 -6.43 20.68 -43.69
CA ILE A 7 -5.70 20.70 -42.41
C ILE A 7 -6.73 20.26 -41.35
N ALA A 8 -7.14 18.99 -41.38
CA ALA A 8 -8.00 18.40 -40.35
C ALA A 8 -7.52 16.98 -40.05
N ALA A 9 -6.22 16.85 -39.78
CA ALA A 9 -5.61 15.62 -39.31
C ALA A 9 -4.40 16.03 -38.47
N GLY A 10 -4.60 16.25 -37.17
CA GLY A 10 -3.46 16.61 -36.32
C GLY A 10 -3.70 16.84 -34.84
N ILE A 11 -4.94 17.00 -34.35
CA ILE A 11 -5.14 17.35 -32.93
C ILE A 11 -6.38 16.69 -32.29
N ALA A 12 -6.70 15.46 -32.69
CA ALA A 12 -7.73 14.66 -32.00
C ALA A 12 -7.20 13.31 -31.44
N GLY A 13 -5.88 13.05 -31.56
CA GLY A 13 -5.29 11.78 -31.15
C GLY A 13 -4.51 11.81 -29.82
N SER A 14 -4.24 12.97 -29.25
CA SER A 14 -3.22 13.11 -28.19
C SER A 14 -3.77 13.19 -26.76
N PHE A 15 -5.09 13.12 -26.57
CA PHE A 15 -5.71 13.26 -25.24
C PHE A 15 -6.20 11.94 -24.62
N PHE A 16 -5.98 10.79 -25.25
CA PHE A 16 -6.45 9.49 -24.73
C PHE A 16 -5.35 8.57 -24.16
N VAL A 17 -4.10 9.04 -24.01
CA VAL A 17 -3.01 8.24 -23.39
C VAL A 17 -2.58 8.82 -22.04
N ALA A 18 -3.52 9.32 -21.25
CA ALA A 18 -3.24 9.77 -19.88
C ALA A 18 -4.19 9.20 -18.82
N GLN A 19 -5.07 8.27 -19.19
CA GLN A 19 -6.10 7.76 -18.28
C GLN A 19 -6.14 6.23 -18.25
N ALA A 20 -4.98 5.60 -18.09
CA ALA A 20 -4.88 4.19 -17.71
C ALA A 20 -3.91 3.95 -16.54
N ALA A 21 -3.34 5.01 -15.94
CA ALA A 21 -2.44 4.88 -14.79
C ALA A 21 -3.17 4.81 -13.44
N SER A 22 -4.47 5.09 -13.38
CA SER A 22 -5.25 5.02 -12.14
C SER A 22 -6.01 3.70 -12.03
N ALA A 23 -5.27 2.59 -12.02
CA ALA A 23 -5.72 1.33 -11.42
C ALA A 23 -4.74 0.92 -10.30
N GLY A 24 -4.33 1.88 -9.47
CA GLY A 24 -3.57 1.63 -8.26
C GLY A 24 -4.50 1.70 -7.06
N GLY A 25 -5.31 0.66 -6.85
CA GLY A 25 -5.81 0.33 -5.51
C GLY A 25 -4.83 -0.66 -4.89
N GLY A 26 -3.54 -0.31 -4.91
CA GLY A 26 -2.45 -1.23 -4.62
C GLY A 26 -2.38 -1.57 -3.14
N PHE A 27 -1.59 -2.60 -2.81
CA PHE A 27 -1.25 -2.89 -1.42
C PHE A 27 -0.62 -1.67 -0.73
N GLU A 28 0.12 -0.84 -1.46
CA GLU A 28 0.67 0.43 -0.97
C GLU A 28 -0.41 1.43 -0.53
N ASP A 29 -1.52 1.56 -1.28
CA ASP A 29 -2.66 2.40 -0.88
C ASP A 29 -3.35 1.86 0.38
N GLN A 30 -3.53 0.55 0.47
CA GLN A 30 -4.09 -0.09 1.66
C GLN A 30 -3.17 0.16 2.88
N MET A 31 -1.86 0.08 2.67
CA MET A 31 -0.87 0.36 3.71
C MET A 31 -0.94 1.81 4.17
N ALA A 32 -0.99 2.77 3.23
CA ALA A 32 -1.13 4.18 3.54
C ALA A 32 -2.43 4.47 4.30
N ARG A 33 -3.56 3.85 3.90
CA ARG A 33 -4.85 4.00 4.60
C ARG A 33 -4.80 3.45 6.02
N CYS A 34 -4.28 2.23 6.22
CA CYS A 34 -4.11 1.65 7.55
C CYS A 34 -3.23 2.55 8.43
N LEU A 35 -2.16 3.10 7.86
CA LEU A 35 -1.28 4.02 8.58
C LEU A 35 -1.99 5.31 8.96
N GLN A 36 -2.63 6.00 8.01
CA GLN A 36 -3.34 7.26 8.28
C GLN A 36 -4.50 7.10 9.25
N GLN A 37 -5.14 5.92 9.27
CA GLN A 37 -6.27 5.64 10.15
C GLN A 37 -5.85 5.33 11.59
N HIS A 38 -4.67 4.73 11.79
CA HIS A 38 -4.27 4.18 13.08
C HIS A 38 -3.04 4.85 13.71
N ALA A 39 -2.15 5.46 12.93
CA ALA A 39 -0.86 5.97 13.39
C ALA A 39 -0.52 7.34 12.80
N ASN A 40 0.42 8.04 13.44
CA ASN A 40 0.96 9.29 12.89
C ASN A 40 2.06 8.99 11.88
N THR A 41 1.85 9.28 10.60
CA THR A 41 2.86 9.06 9.54
C THR A 41 4.09 9.96 9.65
N ARG A 42 4.07 10.98 10.53
CA ARG A 42 5.20 11.88 10.79
C ARG A 42 6.27 11.23 11.67
N ASP A 43 5.88 10.32 12.56
CA ASP A 43 6.81 9.67 13.48
C ASP A 43 7.44 8.44 12.81
N ALA A 44 8.73 8.21 13.07
CA ALA A 44 9.40 6.98 12.65
C ALA A 44 9.17 5.88 13.69
N ALA A 45 8.90 4.66 13.25
CA ALA A 45 8.64 3.53 14.13
C ALA A 45 9.05 2.20 13.50
N GLN A 46 9.36 1.22 14.35
CA GLN A 46 9.60 -0.16 13.99
C GLN A 46 8.67 -1.03 14.80
N VAL A 47 7.96 -1.92 14.12
CA VAL A 47 7.03 -2.86 14.74
C VAL A 47 7.36 -4.24 14.21
N MET A 48 7.59 -5.20 15.09
CA MET A 48 7.75 -6.60 14.72
C MET A 48 6.47 -7.33 15.09
N LEU A 49 5.82 -7.91 14.08
CA LEU A 49 4.70 -8.81 14.30
C LEU A 49 5.17 -10.26 14.22
N GLU A 50 4.63 -11.10 15.08
CA GLU A 50 4.68 -12.55 14.90
C GLU A 50 3.28 -12.99 14.47
N CYS A 51 3.17 -13.60 13.30
CA CYS A 51 1.90 -14.01 12.70
C CYS A 51 1.96 -15.47 12.29
N ASN A 52 0.81 -16.12 12.17
CA ASN A 52 0.68 -17.42 11.51
C ASN A 52 0.37 -17.20 10.03
N ALA A 53 1.19 -17.75 9.14
CA ALA A 53 0.93 -17.76 7.71
C ALA A 53 0.18 -19.04 7.32
N ASP A 54 -0.86 -18.90 6.49
CA ASP A 54 -1.67 -20.03 6.01
C ASP A 54 -1.84 -19.96 4.48
N GLY A 55 -0.71 -19.97 3.75
CA GLY A 55 -0.71 -20.16 2.29
C GLY A 55 -1.50 -19.11 1.49
N GLY A 56 -1.44 -17.85 1.90
CA GLY A 56 -2.14 -16.75 1.23
C GLY A 56 -2.29 -15.50 2.07
N LYS A 57 -2.47 -15.68 3.38
CA LYS A 57 -2.73 -14.60 4.34
C LYS A 57 -2.02 -14.83 5.66
N LEU A 58 -1.92 -13.76 6.44
CA LEU A 58 -1.51 -13.80 7.83
C LEU A 58 -2.75 -13.81 8.75
N SER A 59 -2.68 -14.65 9.78
CA SER A 59 -3.66 -14.77 10.86
C SER A 59 -2.92 -14.77 12.20
N ASP A 60 -3.64 -14.60 13.32
CA ASP A 60 -3.06 -14.69 14.67
C ASP A 60 -1.82 -13.79 14.89
N CYS A 61 -1.84 -12.61 14.27
CA CYS A 61 -0.76 -11.64 14.41
C CYS A 61 -0.72 -11.04 15.81
N LYS A 62 0.43 -11.12 16.47
CA LYS A 62 0.73 -10.45 17.74
C LYS A 62 1.90 -9.50 17.59
N VAL A 63 1.84 -8.38 18.29
CA VAL A 63 2.94 -7.43 18.38
C VAL A 63 3.97 -8.00 19.35
N VAL A 64 5.16 -8.32 18.86
CA VAL A 64 6.27 -8.80 19.71
C VAL A 64 7.28 -7.72 20.01
N ASP A 65 7.33 -6.66 19.21
CA ASP A 65 8.15 -5.48 19.43
C ASP A 65 7.48 -4.24 18.82
N ASN A 66 7.57 -3.10 19.51
CA ASN A 66 7.11 -1.80 19.01
C ASN A 66 7.95 -0.67 19.59
N SER A 67 8.81 -0.07 18.77
CA SER A 67 9.70 1.03 19.15
C SER A 67 8.97 2.34 19.46
N ALA A 68 7.71 2.48 19.07
CA ALA A 68 6.87 3.67 19.26
C ALA A 68 5.51 3.30 19.88
N SER A 69 5.57 2.55 20.98
CA SER A 69 4.39 2.12 21.73
C SER A 69 3.50 3.31 22.12
N GLY A 70 2.18 3.16 21.98
CA GLY A 70 1.20 4.23 22.25
C GLY A 70 0.98 5.24 21.11
N LYS A 71 1.70 5.11 19.98
CA LYS A 71 1.53 5.96 18.78
C LYS A 71 0.65 5.33 17.69
N GLY A 72 0.10 4.14 17.95
CA GLY A 72 -0.85 3.45 17.07
C GLY A 72 -0.24 2.66 15.91
N PHE A 73 1.10 2.58 15.82
CA PHE A 73 1.81 1.78 14.80
C PHE A 73 1.59 0.27 14.93
N ASP A 74 1.31 -0.21 16.15
CA ASP A 74 0.85 -1.56 16.42
C ASP A 74 -0.44 -1.87 15.67
N LYS A 75 -1.45 -0.99 15.80
CA LYS A 75 -2.74 -1.14 15.12
C LYS A 75 -2.60 -0.99 13.61
N ALA A 76 -1.77 -0.05 13.15
CA ALA A 76 -1.47 0.10 11.73
C ALA A 76 -0.82 -1.17 11.16
N ALA A 77 0.18 -1.74 11.84
CA ALA A 77 0.85 -2.96 11.42
C ALA A 77 -0.11 -4.15 11.37
N MET A 78 -1.01 -4.29 12.36
CA MET A 78 -2.03 -5.34 12.35
C MET A 78 -3.00 -5.18 11.16
N CYS A 79 -3.49 -3.97 10.90
CA CYS A 79 -4.34 -3.66 9.75
C CYS A 79 -3.66 -4.01 8.42
N ILE A 80 -2.37 -3.70 8.28
CA ILE A 80 -1.59 -4.02 7.08
C ILE A 80 -1.41 -5.53 6.94
N ALA A 81 -1.11 -6.23 8.04
CA ALA A 81 -0.90 -7.67 8.04
C ALA A 81 -2.12 -8.45 7.51
N GLU A 82 -3.34 -8.00 7.79
CA GLU A 82 -4.58 -8.59 7.25
C GLU A 82 -4.72 -8.43 5.74
N LYS A 83 -4.09 -7.41 5.14
CA LYS A 83 -4.14 -7.12 3.71
C LYS A 83 -2.88 -7.58 2.98
N LEU A 84 -1.88 -8.08 3.70
CA LEU A 84 -0.60 -8.43 3.14
C LEU A 84 -0.68 -9.80 2.47
N PRO A 85 -0.56 -9.88 1.13
CA PRO A 85 -0.58 -11.16 0.44
C PRO A 85 0.67 -11.94 0.81
N MET A 86 0.49 -13.05 1.51
CA MET A 86 1.56 -14.01 1.73
C MET A 86 1.54 -15.02 0.60
N GLY A 87 2.71 -15.32 0.04
CA GLY A 87 2.83 -16.43 -0.91
C GLY A 87 2.53 -17.79 -0.24
N ALA A 88 3.04 -18.88 -0.78
CA ALA A 88 2.86 -20.22 -0.22
C ALA A 88 3.57 -20.47 1.14
N LYS A 89 3.94 -19.41 1.88
CA LYS A 89 4.54 -19.53 3.21
C LYS A 89 3.50 -19.99 4.21
N THR A 90 3.88 -20.91 5.08
CA THR A 90 3.04 -21.47 6.14
C THR A 90 3.78 -21.46 7.48
N GLY A 91 3.01 -21.44 8.58
CA GLY A 91 3.53 -21.49 9.94
C GLY A 91 3.86 -20.13 10.55
N THR A 92 4.49 -20.13 11.71
CA THR A 92 4.81 -18.90 12.46
C THR A 92 5.92 -18.11 11.78
N VAL A 93 5.63 -16.87 11.39
CA VAL A 93 6.55 -15.95 10.73
C VAL A 93 6.66 -14.64 11.49
N LYS A 94 7.86 -14.05 11.49
CA LYS A 94 8.08 -12.70 12.02
C LYS A 94 8.15 -11.70 10.86
N VAL A 95 7.29 -10.69 10.92
CA VAL A 95 7.12 -9.69 9.88
C VAL A 95 7.58 -8.33 10.44
N PRO A 96 8.75 -7.83 10.02
CA PRO A 96 9.21 -6.52 10.42
C PRO A 96 8.51 -5.44 9.58
N PHE A 97 7.80 -4.55 10.27
CA PHE A 97 7.28 -3.31 9.69
C PHE A 97 8.17 -2.15 10.09
N ARG A 98 8.60 -1.39 9.09
CA ARG A 98 9.39 -0.17 9.25
C ARG A 98 8.59 1.01 8.71
N PHE A 99 8.34 1.97 9.58
CA PHE A 99 7.69 3.22 9.25
C PHE A 99 8.77 4.32 9.25
N PRO A 100 9.14 4.86 8.08
CA PRO A 100 10.26 5.80 7.96
C PRO A 100 9.98 7.18 8.61
N GLY A 101 8.73 7.48 8.97
CA GLY A 101 8.33 8.80 9.45
C GLY A 101 8.29 9.83 8.31
N GLY A 102 7.80 11.02 8.62
CA GLY A 102 7.73 12.12 7.66
C GLY A 102 9.09 12.77 7.53
N ALA A 103 9.67 12.70 6.32
CA ALA A 103 10.79 13.54 5.92
C ALA A 103 10.42 15.03 5.93
#